data_AF-A0A351SNA0-F1
#
_entry.id   AF-A0A351SNA0-F1
#
_cell.length_a   1.000
_cell.length_b   1.000
_cell.length_c   1.000
_cell.angle_alpha   90.00
_cell.angle_beta   90.00
_cell.angle_gamma   90.00
#
_symmetry.space_group_name_H-M   'P 1'
#
loop_
_entity.id
_entity.type
_entity.pdbx_description
1 polymer ?
#
loop_
_entity_poly.entity_id
_entity_poly.type
_entity_poly.pdbx_seq_one_letter_code
_entity_poly.pdbx_strand_id
1 'polypeptide(L)' 'MSQDNMIKLECSVCKTTNYHSHKNKKLLKDRLEMKKYCNKCKKHTLHKETK' A
#
# COMPACT_ATOMS: atom_id res chain seq x y z
N MET A 1 20.32 0.97 -10.22
CA MET A 1 19.16 1.88 -10.06
C MET A 1 18.18 1.21 -9.11
N SER A 2 18.34 1.43 -7.80
CA SER A 2 17.67 0.60 -6.80
C SER A 2 16.26 1.10 -6.47
N GLN A 3 15.27 0.21 -6.58
CA GLN A 3 13.88 0.46 -6.18
C GLN A 3 13.72 0.42 -4.64
N ASP A 4 14.69 0.92 -3.89
CA ASP A 4 14.75 0.79 -2.43
C ASP A 4 13.58 1.46 -1.69
N ASN A 5 12.87 2.37 -2.34
CA ASN A 5 11.79 3.14 -1.75
C ASN A 5 10.39 2.78 -2.28
N MET A 6 10.26 1.79 -3.17
CA MET A 6 8.94 1.36 -3.63
C MET A 6 8.28 0.47 -2.57
N ILE A 7 7.06 0.83 -2.18
CA ILE A 7 6.20 0.09 -1.26
C ILE A 7 4.96 -0.38 -2.00
N LYS A 8 4.46 -1.54 -1.62
CA LYS A 8 3.21 -2.09 -2.13
C LYS A 8 2.10 -1.80 -1.13
N LEU A 9 0.91 -1.50 -1.64
CA LEU A 9 -0.29 -1.31 -0.83
C LEU A 9 -1.26 -2.44 -1.14
N GLU A 10 -1.47 -3.27 -0.14
CA GLU A 10 -2.33 -4.44 -0.19
C GLU A 10 -3.67 -4.14 0.48
N CYS A 11 -4.76 -4.47 -0.20
CA CYS A 11 -6.08 -4.36 0.40
C CYS A 11 -6.31 -5.42 1.49
N SER A 12 -6.82 -5.03 2.65
CA SER A 12 -7.12 -5.95 3.76
C SER A 12 -8.18 -7.02 3.47
N VAL A 13 -9.06 -6.78 2.48
CA VAL A 13 -10.18 -7.68 2.15
C VAL A 13 -9.83 -8.62 1.01
N CYS A 14 -9.34 -8.07 -0.10
CA CYS A 14 -9.04 -8.83 -1.33
C CYS A 14 -7.60 -9.38 -1.34
N LYS A 15 -6.74 -9.00 -0.38
CA LYS A 15 -5.28 -9.28 -0.34
C LYS A 15 -4.55 -8.96 -1.65
N THR A 16 -5.16 -8.13 -2.50
CA THR A 16 -4.53 -7.73 -3.75
C THR A 16 -3.68 -6.49 -3.53
N THR A 17 -2.46 -6.56 -4.04
CA THR A 17 -1.63 -5.38 -4.23
C THR A 17 -2.18 -4.61 -5.42
N ASN A 18 -2.79 -3.46 -5.16
CA ASN A 18 -3.40 -2.63 -6.21
C ASN A 18 -2.61 -1.34 -6.46
N TYR A 19 -1.80 -0.91 -5.49
CA TYR A 19 -1.07 0.35 -5.59
C TYR A 19 0.40 0.14 -5.24
N HIS A 20 1.24 0.84 -5.99
CA HIS A 20 2.65 1.02 -5.69
C HIS A 20 2.84 2.49 -5.32
N SER A 21 3.45 2.73 -4.17
CA SER A 21 3.79 4.07 -3.72
C SER A 21 5.28 4.14 -3.43
N HIS A 22 5.80 5.35 -3.33
CA HIS A 22 7.17 5.57 -2.93
C HIS A 22 7.18 6.15 -1.53
N LYS A 23 7.93 5.54 -0.63
CA LYS A 23 8.08 6.02 0.74
C LYS A 23 9.54 6.14 1.10
N ASN A 24 9.84 7.25 1.74
CA ASN A 24 11.16 7.48 2.29
C ASN A 24 11.27 6.78 3.65
N LYS A 25 11.85 5.58 3.65
CA LYS A 25 12.02 4.71 4.84
C LYS A 25 12.75 5.41 6.00
N LYS A 26 13.50 6.50 5.73
CA LYS A 26 14.22 7.29 6.75
C LYS A 26 13.31 8.23 7.55
N LEU A 27 12.25 8.75 6.94
CA LEU A 27 11.38 9.78 7.56
C LEU A 27 10.08 9.18 8.14
N LEU A 28 9.55 8.14 7.51
CA LEU A 28 8.29 7.51 7.94
C LEU A 28 8.56 6.06 8.32
N LYS A 29 8.66 5.79 9.63
CA LYS A 29 8.79 4.42 10.19
C LYS A 29 7.45 3.72 10.39
N ASP A 30 6.36 4.46 10.51
CA ASP A 30 5.02 3.88 10.74
C ASP A 30 4.44 3.25 9.49
N ARG A 31 3.75 2.11 9.65
CA ARG A 31 3.00 1.47 8.55
C ARG A 31 1.94 2.44 8.04
N LEU A 32 1.96 2.76 6.73
CA LEU A 32 0.83 3.48 6.15
C LEU A 32 -0.37 2.53 6.05
N GLU A 33 -1.47 2.99 6.63
CA GLU A 33 -2.79 2.46 6.36
C GLU A 33 -3.62 3.55 5.68
N MET A 34 -4.05 3.33 4.43
CA MET A 34 -4.83 4.30 3.68
C MET A 34 -6.15 3.68 3.21
N LYS A 35 -7.25 4.43 3.32
CA LYS A 35 -8.52 4.04 2.69
C LYS A 35 -8.43 4.33 1.19
N LYS A 36 -8.31 3.29 0.39
CA LYS A 36 -8.28 3.35 -1.08
C LYS A 36 -9.34 2.42 -1.66
N TYR A 37 -9.71 2.65 -2.90
CA TYR A 37 -10.68 1.83 -3.60
C TYR A 37 -10.03 0.50 -4.05
N CYS A 38 -10.53 -0.67 -3.63
CA CYS A 38 -10.12 -1.96 -4.23
C CYS A 38 -11.03 -2.23 -5.43
N ASN A 39 -10.46 -2.30 -6.64
CA ASN A 39 -11.20 -2.62 -7.86
C ASN A 39 -11.90 -4.00 -7.78
N LYS A 40 -11.26 -5.00 -7.15
CA LYS A 40 -11.88 -6.33 -6.95
C LYS A 40 -13.08 -6.29 -6.00
N CYS A 41 -13.03 -5.51 -4.93
CA CYS A 41 -14.13 -5.42 -3.96
C CYS A 41 -15.17 -4.36 -4.33
N LYS A 42 -14.89 -3.53 -5.34
CA LYS A 42 -15.70 -2.37 -5.75
C LYS A 42 -16.10 -1.43 -4.60
N LYS A 43 -15.26 -1.33 -3.57
CA LYS A 43 -15.51 -0.51 -2.38
C LYS A 43 -14.21 0.08 -1.84
N HIS A 44 -14.33 1.17 -1.06
CA HIS A 44 -13.20 1.74 -0.33
C HIS A 44 -12.87 0.89 0.88
N THR A 45 -11.64 0.37 0.92
CA THR A 45 -11.13 -0.50 1.96
C THR A 45 -9.81 0.03 2.49
N LEU A 46 -9.47 -0.39 3.70
CA LEU A 46 -8.14 -0.16 4.26
C LEU A 46 -7.11 -0.95 3.47
N HIS A 47 -6.17 -0.23 2.87
CA HIS A 47 -4.98 -0.79 2.26
C HIS A 47 -3.82 -0.60 3.23
N LYS A 48 -3.10 -1.69 3.52
CA LYS A 48 -1.93 -1.73 4.39
C LYS A 48 -0.68 -1.78 3.52
N GLU A 49 0.40 -1.19 4.01
CA GLU A 49 1.72 -1.38 3.41
C GLU A 49 2.18 -2.84 3.53
N THR A 50 2.55 -3.40 2.39
CA THR A 50 3.23 -4.68 2.23
C THR A 50 4.63 -4.42 1.65
N LYS A 51 5.61 -5.18 2.12
CA LYS A 51 7.04 -4.96 1.89
C LYS A 51 7.44 -5.00 0.40
#